data_AF-A0A3D4YSD9-F1
#
_entry.id   AF-A0A3D4YSD9-F1
#
_cell.length_a   1.000
_cell.length_b   1.000
_cell.length_c   1.000
_cell.angle_alpha   90.00
_cell.angle_beta   90.00
_cell.angle_gamma   90.00
#
_symmetry.space_group_name_H-M   'P 1'
#
loop_
_entity.id
_entity.type
_entity.pdbx_description
1 polymer ?
#
loop_
_entity_poly.entity_id
_entity_poly.type
_entity_poly.pdbx_seq_one_letter_code
_entity_poly.pdbx_strand_id
1 'polypeptide(L)'
;IGVARLEEDITRGQSVARYTLYGAVDRDWQVVSHGSTIGYAKLDRFEPVTVRRVRLAIEDAAEMPQDIAVKLYSPFGPVAI
;
A
#
# COMPACT_ATOMS: atom_id res chain seq x y z
N ILE A 1 3.83 6.38 -9.12
CA ILE A 1 3.97 6.26 -7.64
C ILE A 1 5.24 5.50 -7.34
N GLY A 2 5.91 5.77 -6.22
CA GLY A 2 7.11 5.03 -5.79
C GLY A 2 7.25 4.91 -4.27
N VAL A 3 6.31 5.51 -3.53
CA VAL A 3 6.16 5.31 -2.09
C VAL A 3 4.69 5.09 -1.78
N ALA A 4 4.39 4.08 -0.96
CA ALA A 4 3.09 3.90 -0.33
C ALA A 4 3.23 4.09 1.18
N ARG A 5 2.37 4.92 1.76
CA ARG A 5 2.16 5.01 3.21
C ARG A 5 0.86 4.28 3.54
N LEU A 6 0.98 3.21 4.29
CA LEU A 6 -0.14 2.40 4.79
C LEU A 6 -0.27 2.66 6.28
N GLU A 7 -1.50 2.86 6.77
CA GLU A 7 -1.75 3.22 8.18
C GLU A 7 -2.99 2.48 8.67
N GLU A 8 -2.87 1.82 9.83
CA GLU A 8 -4.01 1.35 10.61
C GLU A 8 -4.40 2.43 11.64
N ASP A 9 -5.69 2.47 12.03
CA ASP A 9 -6.09 3.21 13.22
C ASP A 9 -5.65 2.44 14.47
N ILE A 10 -4.43 2.71 14.93
CA ILE A 10 -3.84 2.03 16.09
C ILE A 10 -4.60 2.24 17.40
N THR A 11 -5.53 3.21 17.47
CA THR A 11 -6.41 3.35 18.65
C THR A 11 -7.38 2.18 18.78
N ARG A 12 -7.62 1.44 17.68
CA ARG A 12 -8.37 0.19 17.62
C ARG A 12 -7.49 -1.06 17.58
N GLY A 13 -6.18 -0.90 17.77
CA GLY A 13 -5.20 -1.97 17.73
C GLY A 13 -4.48 -2.11 16.38
N GLN A 14 -3.61 -3.11 16.31
CA GLN A 14 -2.85 -3.46 15.10
C GLN A 14 -3.25 -4.88 14.69
N SER A 15 -3.83 -5.01 13.50
CA SER A 15 -4.47 -6.25 13.04
C SER A 15 -3.69 -6.92 11.91
N VAL A 16 -3.12 -6.15 10.98
CA VAL A 16 -2.49 -6.69 9.77
C VAL A 16 -1.19 -7.42 10.12
N ALA A 17 -1.08 -8.68 9.69
CA ALA A 17 0.10 -9.53 9.88
C ALA A 17 0.85 -9.79 8.58
N ARG A 18 0.16 -9.73 7.42
CA ARG A 18 0.76 -9.82 6.09
C ARG A 18 -0.11 -9.13 5.04
N TYR A 19 0.52 -8.42 4.11
CA TYR A 19 -0.16 -7.77 2.99
C TYR A 19 0.68 -7.76 1.72
N THR A 20 -0.01 -7.59 0.59
CA THR A 20 0.59 -7.28 -0.70
C THR A 20 -0.11 -6.09 -1.34
N LEU A 21 0.68 -5.10 -1.77
CA LEU A 21 0.21 -3.98 -2.57
C LEU A 21 0.46 -4.29 -4.06
N TYR A 22 -0.61 -4.24 -4.83
CA TYR A 22 -0.60 -4.39 -6.28
C TYR A 22 -0.83 -3.06 -6.98
N GLY A 23 -0.16 -2.87 -8.12
CA GLY A 23 -0.44 -1.81 -9.09
C GLY A 23 -0.98 -2.41 -10.38
N ALA A 24 -1.98 -1.77 -10.99
CA ALA A 24 -2.47 -2.16 -12.31
C ALA A 24 -1.61 -1.49 -13.41
N VAL A 25 -0.75 -2.29 -14.05
CA VAL A 25 0.07 -1.90 -15.20
C VAL A 25 -0.58 -2.50 -16.44
N ASP A 26 -0.97 -1.65 -17.38
CA ASP A 26 -1.79 -2.01 -18.53
C ASP A 26 -3.09 -2.76 -18.14
N ARG A 27 -3.13 -4.08 -18.38
CA ARG A 27 -4.26 -4.96 -18.06
C ARG A 27 -3.99 -5.91 -16.90
N ASP A 28 -2.77 -5.93 -16.36
CA ASP A 28 -2.33 -6.90 -15.37
C ASP A 28 -2.07 -6.27 -14.01
N TRP A 29 -2.32 -7.06 -12.95
CA TRP A 29 -1.96 -6.70 -11.59
C TRP A 29 -0.55 -7.18 -11.29
N GLN A 30 0.35 -6.26 -10.99
CA GLN A 30 1.72 -6.55 -10.61
C GLN A 30 1.95 -6.20 -9.14
N VAL A 31 2.76 -6.99 -8.45
CA VAL A 31 3.20 -6.69 -7.08
C VAL A 31 4.12 -5.48 -7.13
N VAL A 32 3.77 -4.44 -6.38
CA VAL A 32 4.63 -3.25 -6.21
C VAL A 32 5.30 -3.23 -4.84
N SER A 33 4.68 -3.83 -3.83
CA SER A 33 5.28 -4.05 -2.51
C SER A 33 4.57 -5.16 -1.74
N HIS A 34 5.23 -5.72 -0.74
CA HIS A 34 4.64 -6.64 0.23
C HIS A 34 5.28 -6.42 1.60
N GLY A 35 4.60 -6.82 2.66
CA GLY A 35 5.09 -6.65 4.02
C GLY A 35 4.34 -7.49 5.03
N SER A 36 4.78 -7.42 6.28
CA SER A 36 4.12 -8.04 7.43
C SER A 36 3.12 -7.08 8.05
N THR A 37 3.55 -6.31 9.06
CA THR A 37 2.71 -5.40 9.82
C THR A 37 2.60 -4.02 9.18
N ILE A 38 1.45 -3.37 9.37
CA ILE A 38 1.24 -1.96 8.98
C ILE A 38 1.40 -1.04 10.20
N GLY A 39 0.58 -1.25 11.25
CA GLY A 39 0.62 -0.46 12.48
C GLY A 39 0.36 1.03 12.25
N TYR A 40 1.03 1.89 13.02
CA TYR A 40 0.81 3.34 12.94
C TYR A 40 1.11 3.91 11.56
N ALA A 41 2.22 3.49 10.95
CA ALA A 41 2.62 3.94 9.63
C ALA A 41 3.71 3.05 9.03
N LYS A 42 3.37 2.38 7.93
CA LYS A 42 4.32 1.65 7.09
C LYS A 42 4.62 2.44 5.84
N LEU A 43 5.90 2.68 5.56
CA LEU A 43 6.39 3.42 4.40
C LEU A 43 7.13 2.46 3.47
N ASP A 44 6.42 1.96 2.46
CA ASP A 44 6.99 1.09 1.45
C ASP A 44 7.56 1.94 0.32
N ARG A 45 8.85 1.74 0.03
CA ARG A 45 9.53 2.30 -1.12
C ARG A 45 9.76 1.19 -2.14
N PHE A 46 9.49 1.49 -3.40
CA PHE A 46 9.60 0.53 -4.49
C PHE A 46 9.95 1.27 -5.79
N GLU A 47 10.34 0.51 -6.81
CA GLU A 47 10.67 1.08 -8.12
C GLU A 47 9.46 1.86 -8.65
N PRO A 48 9.64 3.14 -9.06
CA PRO A 48 8.51 3.96 -9.46
C PRO A 48 7.74 3.38 -10.65
N VAL A 49 6.42 3.31 -10.51
CA VAL A 49 5.53 2.74 -11.53
C VAL A 49 4.35 3.68 -11.82
N THR A 50 3.99 3.79 -13.09
CA THR A 50 2.80 4.53 -13.54
C THR A 50 1.62 3.59 -13.58
N VAL A 51 0.62 3.83 -12.71
CA VAL A 51 -0.58 2.99 -12.60
C VAL A 51 -1.81 3.87 -12.44
N ARG A 52 -2.97 3.36 -12.88
CA ARG A 52 -4.27 4.03 -12.67
C ARG A 52 -5.06 3.47 -11.49
N ARG A 53 -4.69 2.29 -11.01
CA ARG A 53 -5.35 1.60 -9.89
C ARG A 53 -4.31 0.93 -9.02
N VAL A 54 -4.60 0.87 -7.73
CA VAL A 54 -3.88 0.05 -6.77
C VAL A 54 -4.86 -0.85 -6.04
N ARG A 55 -4.35 -1.94 -5.49
CA ARG A 55 -5.11 -2.85 -4.63
C ARG A 55 -4.21 -3.28 -3.48
N LEU A 56 -4.62 -2.97 -2.26
CA LEU A 56 -4.03 -3.56 -1.06
C LEU A 56 -4.78 -4.86 -0.76
N ALA A 57 -4.08 -5.98 -0.76
CA ALA A 57 -4.62 -7.27 -0.32
C ALA A 57 -4.06 -7.59 1.06
N ILE A 58 -4.93 -7.80 2.03
CA ILE A 58 -4.55 -8.33 3.34
C ILE A 58 -4.57 -9.85 3.25
N GLU A 59 -3.41 -10.46 3.42
CA GLU A 59 -3.22 -11.92 3.27
C GLU A 59 -3.31 -12.65 4.60
N ASP A 60 -3.00 -11.94 5.70
CA ASP A 60 -3.13 -12.44 7.05
C ASP A 60 -3.35 -11.27 8.03
N ALA A 61 -4.21 -11.49 9.02
CA ALA A 61 -4.52 -10.53 10.06
C ALA A 61 -5.00 -11.24 11.33
N ALA A 62 -4.60 -10.71 12.49
CA ALA A 62 -5.01 -11.23 13.80
C ALA A 62 -6.51 -11.01 14.05
N GLU A 63 -7.08 -9.95 13.47
CA GLU A 63 -8.49 -9.56 13.54
C GLU A 63 -8.92 -8.93 12.20
N MET A 64 -10.21 -8.67 12.01
CA MET A 64 -10.71 -7.99 10.81
C MET A 64 -10.13 -6.56 10.74
N PRO A 65 -9.31 -6.22 9.73
CA PRO A 65 -8.74 -4.89 9.64
C PRO A 65 -9.80 -3.82 9.38
N GLN A 66 -9.68 -2.69 10.07
CA GLN A 66 -10.60 -1.55 9.92
C GLN A 66 -9.84 -0.31 9.47
N ASP A 67 -10.46 0.48 8.59
CA ASP A 67 -10.03 1.84 8.23
C ASP A 67 -8.55 1.97 7.82
N ILE A 68 -8.04 1.05 6.99
CA ILE A 68 -6.66 1.14 6.48
C ILE A 68 -6.55 2.29 5.48
N ALA A 69 -5.76 3.31 5.82
CA ALA A 69 -5.45 4.39 4.90
C ALA A 69 -4.33 3.99 3.93
N VAL A 70 -4.54 4.26 2.64
CA VAL A 70 -3.53 4.07 1.59
C VAL A 70 -3.23 5.43 0.95
N LYS A 71 -2.02 5.94 1.17
CA LYS A 71 -1.53 7.20 0.59
C LYS A 71 -0.37 6.91 -0.35
N LEU A 72 -0.42 7.42 -1.56
CA LEU A 72 0.57 7.15 -2.60
C LEU A 72 1.31 8.42 -2.99
N TYR A 73 2.63 8.34 -3.11
CA TYR A 73 3.47 9.48 -3.45
C TYR A 73 4.29 9.18 -4.71
N SER A 74 4.46 10.19 -5.54
CA SER A 74 5.39 10.16 -6.67
C SER A 74 6.77 10.65 -6.20
N PRO A 75 7.85 9.90 -6.45
CA PRO A 75 9.20 10.39 -6.23
C PRO A 75 9.66 11.37 -7.32
N PHE A 76 8.94 11.43 -8.43
CA PHE A 76 9.13 12.44 -9.47
C PHE A 76 8.17 13.61 -9.24
N GLY A 77 8.66 14.84 -9.47
CA GLY A 77 7.81 16.04 -9.48
C GLY A 77 6.67 15.94 -10.49
N PRO A 78 5.70 16.88 -10.48
CA PRO A 78 4.56 16.83 -11.37
C PRO A 78 5.03 16.69 -12.83
N VAL A 79 4.67 15.59 -13.48
CA VAL A 79 4.83 15.43 -14.92
C VAL A 79 3.65 16.19 -15.54
N ALA A 80 3.93 17.34 -16.16
CA ALA A 80 2.93 18.06 -16.95
C ALA A 80 2.48 17.15 -18.09
N ILE A 81 1.17 16.92 -18.18
CA ILE A 81 0.51 16.28 -19.33
C ILE A 81 -0.03 17.39 -20.22
#